data_AF-A0A535XY77-F1
#
_entry.id   AF-A0A535XY77-F1
#
_cell.length_a   1.000
_cell.length_b   1.000
_cell.length_c   1.000
_cell.angle_alpha   90.00
_cell.angle_beta   90.00
_cell.angle_gamma   90.00
#
_symmetry.space_group_name_H-M   'P 1'
#
loop_
_entity.id
_entity.type
_entity.pdbx_description
1 polymer ?
#
loop_
_entity_poly.entity_id
_entity_poly.type
_entity_poly.pdbx_seq_one_letter_code
_entity_poly.pdbx_strand_id
1 'polypeptide(L)' 'MLSIAQQYYGDTTQWRRIYDANKDTIGADPDKLKIGMKLTIPPKQ' A
#
# COMPACT_ATOMS: atom_id res chain seq x y z
N MET A 1 -4.29 -4.51 1.19
CA MET A 1 -3.72 -3.51 0.24
C MET A 1 -4.40 -3.45 -1.13
N LEU A 2 -4.96 -4.55 -1.65
CA LEU A 2 -5.62 -4.57 -2.97
C LEU A 2 -6.67 -3.47 -3.14
N SER A 3 -7.53 -3.25 -2.14
CA SER A 3 -8.55 -2.19 -2.17
C SER A 3 -7.96 -0.78 -2.26
N ILE A 4 -6.81 -0.54 -1.62
CA ILE A 4 -6.08 0.74 -1.71
C ILE A 4 -5.53 0.90 -3.12
N ALA A 5 -4.90 -0.13 -3.68
CA ALA A 5 -4.41 -0.09 -5.06
C ALA A 5 -5.54 0.16 -6.08
N GLN A 6 -6.68 -0.51 -5.90
CA GLN A 6 -7.87 -0.26 -6.72
C GLN A 6 -8.39 1.18 -6.56
N GLN A 7 -8.45 1.70 -5.34
CA GLN A 7 -8.98 3.04 -5.06
C GLN A 7 -8.11 4.16 -5.63
N TYR A 8 -6.78 4.05 -5.49
CA TYR A 8 -5.85 5.11 -5.88
C TYR A 8 -5.32 4.97 -7.31
N TYR A 9 -5.18 3.73 -7.81
CA TYR A 9 -4.63 3.48 -9.14
C TYR A 9 -5.63 2.91 -10.14
N GLY A 10 -6.81 2.49 -9.69
CA GLY A 10 -7.75 1.74 -10.52
C GLY A 10 -7.25 0.34 -10.90
N ASP A 11 -6.13 -0.10 -10.31
CA ASP A 11 -5.42 -1.32 -10.69
C ASP A 11 -4.90 -2.02 -9.43
N THR A 12 -5.48 -3.17 -9.13
CA THR A 12 -5.10 -3.98 -7.97
C THR A 12 -3.67 -4.49 -8.05
N THR A 13 -3.08 -4.66 -9.24
CA THR A 13 -1.71 -5.20 -9.41
C THR A 13 -0.63 -4.29 -8.83
N GLN A 14 -0.95 -3.00 -8.67
CA GLN A 14 -0.05 -1.98 -8.11
C GLN A 14 0.09 -2.04 -6.59
N TRP A 15 -0.54 -3.00 -5.91
CA TRP A 15 -0.47 -3.14 -4.44
C TRP A 15 0.96 -3.29 -3.93
N ARG A 16 1.85 -3.96 -4.68
CA ARG A 16 3.26 -4.15 -4.30
C ARG A 16 4.00 -2.82 -4.18
N ARG A 17 3.68 -1.86 -5.06
CA ARG A 17 4.31 -0.54 -5.03
C ARG A 17 3.94 0.24 -3.78
N ILE A 18 2.69 0.14 -3.35
CA ILE A 18 2.24 0.70 -2.07
C ILE A 18 2.98 0.01 -0.93
N TYR A 19 3.07 -1.32 -0.96
CA TYR A 19 3.79 -2.06 0.07
C TYR A 19 5.27 -1.64 0.15
N ASP A 20 5.98 -1.60 -0.97
CA ASP A 20 7.40 -1.24 -1.01
C ASP A 20 7.63 0.19 -0.51
N ALA A 21 6.78 1.15 -0.89
CA ALA A 21 6.85 2.53 -0.41
C ALA A 21 6.55 2.68 1.09
N ASN A 22 5.92 1.67 1.71
CA ASN A 22 5.52 1.69 3.12
C ASN A 22 6.16 0.57 3.93
N LYS A 23 7.12 -0.17 3.36
CA LYS A 23 7.70 -1.36 3.99
C LYS A 23 8.37 -1.04 5.32
N ASP A 24 8.98 0.14 5.41
CA ASP A 24 9.59 0.63 6.66
C ASP A 24 8.55 0.93 7.76
N THR A 25 7.30 1.24 7.36
CA THR A 25 6.20 1.55 8.29
C THR A 25 5.36 0.30 8.61
N ILE A 26 5.13 -0.57 7.64
CA ILE A 26 4.35 -1.81 7.77
C ILE A 26 5.18 -2.94 8.41
N GLY A 27 6.49 -2.94 8.19
CA GLY A 27 7.39 -4.01 8.60
C GLY A 27 7.33 -5.20 7.64
N ALA A 28 7.84 -6.35 8.09
CA ALA A 28 7.97 -7.55 7.27
C ALA A 28 6.63 -8.23 6.91
N ASP A 29 5.54 -7.85 7.59
CA ASP A 29 4.24 -8.50 7.44
C ASP A 29 3.18 -7.54 6.88
N PRO A 30 2.85 -7.65 5.58
CA PRO A 30 1.87 -6.80 4.90
C PRO A 30 0.44 -6.93 5.46
N ASP A 31 0.12 -8.01 6.19
CA ASP A 31 -1.20 -8.26 6.74
C ASP A 31 -1.43 -7.58 8.09
N LYS A 32 -0.38 -7.01 8.70
CA LYS A 32 -0.46 -6.29 9.98
C LYS A 32 -0.81 -4.81 9.85
N LEU A 33 -1.60 -4.44 8.85
CA LEU A 33 -2.08 -3.07 8.70
C LEU A 33 -3.02 -2.71 9.87
N LYS A 34 -2.61 -1.73 10.67
CA LYS A 34 -3.41 -1.18 11.77
C LYS A 34 -4.21 0.03 11.30
N ILE A 35 -5.44 0.14 11.80
CA ILE A 35 -6.27 1.33 11.61
C ILE A 35 -5.52 2.54 12.20
N GLY A 36 -5.45 3.64 11.45
CA GLY A 36 -4.73 4.86 11.83
C GLY A 36 -3.28 4.96 11.30
N MET A 37 -2.76 3.92 10.63
CA MET A 37 -1.49 4.03 9.92
C MET A 37 -1.60 5.00 8.74
N LYS A 38 -0.64 5.91 8.63
CA LYS A 38 -0.47 6.76 7.45
C LYS A 38 0.37 6.01 6.43
N LEU A 39 -0.20 5.77 5.25
CA LEU A 39 0.49 5.14 4.13
C LEU A 39 0.80 6.19 3.06
N THR A 40 2.03 6.17 2.57
CA THR A 40 2.47 6.92 1.40
C THR A 40 1.97 6.24 0.14
N ILE A 41 1.20 6.94 -0.68
CA ILE A 41 0.75 6.43 -1.98
C ILE A 41 1.61 7.07 -3.08
N PRO A 42 2.58 6.34 -3.67
CA PRO A 42 3.39 6.88 -4.76
C PRO A 42 2.53 7.14 -6.02
N PRO A 43 2.93 8.03 -6.94
CA PRO A 43 2.17 8.28 -8.16
C PRO A 43 2.10 7.03 -9.05
N LYS A 44 0.97 6.83 -9.73
CA LYS A 44 0.85 5.82 -10.80
C LYS A 44 1.87 6.18 -11.88
N GLN A 45 2.65 5.19 -12.33
CA GLN A 45 3.55 5.38 -13.47
C GLN A 45 2.75 5.40 -14.76
#